data_AF-A0A9X3KL05-F1
#
_entry.id   AF-A0A9X3KL05-F1
#
_cell.length_a   1.000
_cell.length_b   1.000
_cell.length_c   1.000
_cell.angle_alpha   90.00
_cell.angle_beta   90.00
_cell.angle_gamma   90.00
#
_symmetry.space_group_name_H-M   'P 1'
#
loop_
_entity.id
_entity.type
_entity.pdbx_description
1 polymer ?
#
loop_
_entity_poly.entity_id
_entity_poly.type
_entity_poly.pdbx_seq_one_letter_code
_entity_poly.pdbx_strand_id
1 'polypeptide(L)'
;MKLRVYIAGRYRKYDIPTVRAANPSYDELEATKHFVDEKYGEWISTNMENAAHEFLIENVCADYFDINFTYQDDAEEFRTRLGGNYL
;
A
#
# COMPACT_ATOMS: atom_id res chain seq x y z
N MET A 1 15.25 -1.77 -1.06
CA MET A 1 14.97 -0.51 -1.79
C MET A 1 13.67 0.05 -1.26
N LYS A 2 13.66 1.32 -0.82
CA LYS A 2 12.51 1.92 -0.17
C LYS A 2 11.77 2.85 -1.12
N LEU A 3 10.46 2.66 -1.24
CA LEU A 3 9.55 3.49 -2.04
C LEU A 3 8.48 4.10 -1.14
N ARG A 4 8.24 5.40 -1.29
CA ARG A 4 7.10 6.07 -0.67
C ARG A 4 5.93 6.12 -1.65
N VAL A 5 4.78 5.63 -1.21
CA VAL A 5 3.56 5.58 -2.01
C VAL A 5 2.52 6.50 -1.38
N TYR A 6 2.06 7.49 -2.14
CA TYR A 6 0.99 8.38 -1.71
C TYR A 6 -0.38 7.77 -1.97
N ILE A 7 -1.22 7.74 -0.93
CA ILE A 7 -2.58 7.23 -1.02
C ILE A 7 -3.45 8.24 -1.77
N ALA A 8 -3.99 7.81 -2.91
CA ALA A 8 -4.87 8.64 -3.72
C ALA A 8 -6.03 9.22 -2.90
N GLY A 9 -6.35 10.51 -3.10
CA GLY A 9 -7.37 11.22 -2.33
C GLY A 9 -8.76 10.57 -2.37
N ARG A 10 -9.07 9.83 -3.45
CA ARG A 10 -10.31 9.05 -3.56
C ARG A 10 -10.39 7.97 -2.48
N TYR A 11 -9.33 7.19 -2.29
CA TYR A 11 -9.30 6.12 -1.28
C TYR A 11 -9.44 6.66 0.13
N ARG A 12 -8.82 7.82 0.41
CA ARG A 12 -8.96 8.53 1.70
C ARG A 12 -10.39 8.99 1.96
N LYS A 13 -11.09 9.44 0.92
CA LYS A 13 -12.44 9.99 1.06
C LYS A 13 -13.54 8.93 1.15
N TYR A 14 -13.34 7.75 0.56
CA TYR A 14 -14.40 6.76 0.39
C TYR A 14 -14.04 5.38 0.95
N ASP A 15 -12.91 4.81 0.54
CA ASP A 15 -12.55 3.43 0.84
C ASP A 15 -12.09 3.24 2.30
N ILE A 16 -11.16 4.06 2.80
CA ILE A 16 -10.68 3.98 4.19
C ILE A 16 -11.83 4.22 5.21
N PRO A 17 -12.70 5.23 5.02
CA PRO A 17 -13.90 5.37 5.86
C PRO A 17 -14.84 4.18 5.79
N THR A 18 -14.93 3.49 4.65
CA THR A 18 -15.74 2.27 4.50
C THR A 18 -15.17 1.11 5.31
N VAL A 19 -13.85 0.92 5.29
CA VAL A 19 -13.15 -0.07 6.15
C VAL A 19 -13.44 0.20 7.63
N ARG A 20 -13.38 1.46 8.05
CA ARG A 20 -13.71 1.87 9.43
C ARG A 20 -15.18 1.67 9.78
N ALA A 21 -16.09 1.93 8.84
CA ALA A 21 -17.53 1.72 9.05
C ALA A 21 -17.87 0.22 9.21
N ALA A 22 -17.17 -0.65 8.48
CA ALA A 22 -17.28 -2.10 8.61
C ALA A 22 -16.63 -2.64 9.90
N ASN A 23 -15.62 -1.94 10.42
CA ASN A 23 -14.86 -2.33 11.62
C ASN A 23 -14.85 -1.18 12.65
N PRO A 24 -15.92 -1.02 13.46
CA PRO A 24 -16.06 0.12 14.36
C PRO A 24 -14.98 0.23 15.45
N SER A 25 -14.23 -0.84 15.71
CA SER A 25 -13.11 -0.86 16.63
C SER A 25 -11.83 -0.25 16.07
N TYR A 26 -11.75 -0.01 14.75
CA TYR A 26 -10.59 0.62 14.14
C TYR A 26 -10.64 2.13 14.26
N ASP A 27 -9.50 2.71 14.65
CA ASP A 27 -9.26 4.12 14.42
C ASP A 27 -8.86 4.36 12.94
N GLU A 28 -8.61 5.61 12.57
CA GLU A 28 -8.27 5.97 11.20
C GLU A 28 -6.95 5.35 10.73
N LEU A 29 -5.97 5.21 11.64
CA LEU A 29 -4.68 4.62 11.31
C LEU A 29 -4.80 3.11 11.08
N GLU A 30 -5.51 2.41 11.97
CA GLU A 30 -5.76 0.97 11.83
C GLU A 30 -6.58 0.65 10.57
N ALA A 31 -7.61 1.45 10.27
CA ALA A 31 -8.36 1.31 9.03
C ALA A 31 -7.48 1.56 7.79
N THR A 32 -6.55 2.52 7.86
CA THR A 32 -5.61 2.79 6.78
C THR A 32 -4.60 1.66 6.59
N LYS A 33 -4.06 1.09 7.68
CA LYS A 33 -3.17 -0.08 7.62
C LYS A 33 -3.87 -1.26 6.97
N HIS A 34 -5.09 -1.58 7.40
CA HIS A 34 -5.89 -2.64 6.81
C HIS A 34 -6.16 -2.40 5.32
N PHE A 35 -6.59 -1.19 4.95
CA PHE A 35 -6.78 -0.83 3.55
C PHE A 35 -5.50 -1.00 2.73
N VAL A 36 -4.36 -0.54 3.24
CA VAL A 36 -3.09 -0.63 2.53
C VAL A 36 -2.65 -2.08 2.34
N ASP A 37 -2.76 -2.90 3.39
CA ASP A 37 -2.40 -4.31 3.35
C ASP A 37 -3.27 -5.10 2.37
N GLU A 38 -4.60 -4.94 2.46
CA GLU A 38 -5.52 -5.58 1.52
C GLU A 38 -5.32 -5.07 0.10
N LYS A 39 -5.26 -3.74 -0.10
CA LYS A 39 -5.27 -3.21 -1.45
C LYS A 39 -3.93 -3.36 -2.17
N TYR A 40 -2.84 -2.99 -1.50
CA TYR A 40 -1.51 -2.99 -2.12
C TYR A 40 -0.78 -4.30 -1.85
N GLY A 41 -0.89 -4.88 -0.66
CA GLY A 41 -0.28 -6.17 -0.35
C GLY A 41 -0.84 -7.31 -1.21
N GLU A 42 -2.17 -7.41 -1.36
CA GLU A 42 -2.80 -8.40 -2.25
C GLU A 42 -2.45 -8.14 -3.72
N TRP A 43 -2.46 -6.87 -4.15
CA TRP A 43 -2.14 -6.50 -5.52
C TRP A 43 -0.69 -6.87 -5.88
N ILE A 44 0.28 -6.57 -5.01
CA ILE A 44 1.69 -6.95 -5.19
C ILE A 44 1.78 -8.47 -5.31
N SER A 45 1.16 -9.19 -4.37
CA SER A 45 1.18 -10.66 -4.32
C SER A 45 0.58 -11.32 -5.56
N THR A 46 -0.40 -10.68 -6.19
CA THR A 46 -1.12 -11.22 -7.36
C THR A 46 -0.46 -10.84 -8.68
N ASN A 47 0.09 -9.63 -8.80
CA ASN A 47 0.48 -9.06 -10.09
C ASN A 47 1.98 -9.14 -10.37
N MET A 48 2.81 -9.23 -9.34
CA MET A 48 4.25 -9.40 -9.52
C MET A 48 4.50 -10.90 -9.48
N GLU A 49 4.76 -11.49 -10.65
CA GLU A 49 4.68 -12.94 -10.98
C GLU A 49 5.50 -13.86 -10.04
N ASN A 50 6.31 -13.29 -9.16
CA ASN A 50 6.87 -13.95 -8.01
C ASN A 50 6.96 -12.94 -6.84
N ALA A 51 5.98 -12.87 -5.93
CA ALA A 51 6.21 -12.30 -4.60
C ALA A 51 7.22 -13.12 -3.75
N ALA A 52 8.15 -13.83 -4.42
CA ALA A 52 9.23 -14.66 -3.88
C ALA A 52 10.35 -13.83 -3.24
N HIS A 53 10.28 -12.52 -3.37
CA HIS A 53 11.26 -11.57 -2.90
C HIS A 53 10.57 -10.64 -1.91
N GLU A 54 10.77 -10.92 -0.63
CA GLU A 54 10.08 -10.29 0.50
C GLU A 54 9.93 -8.77 0.34
N PHE A 55 8.71 -8.27 0.58
CA PHE A 55 8.45 -6.84 0.75
C PHE A 55 7.89 -6.56 2.15
N LEU A 56 8.15 -5.36 2.65
CA LEU A 56 7.64 -4.89 3.94
C LEU A 56 6.94 -3.55 3.76
N ILE A 57 5.65 -3.50 4.11
CA ILE A 57 4.91 -2.25 4.24
C ILE A 57 5.16 -1.70 5.64
N GLU A 58 5.61 -0.46 5.72
CA GLU A 58 5.94 0.23 6.97
C GLU A 58 5.58 1.72 6.91
N ASN A 59 5.65 2.41 8.06
CA ASN A 59 5.39 3.84 8.19
C ASN A 59 4.05 4.30 7.58
N VAL A 60 3.01 3.46 7.67
CA VAL A 60 1.65 3.80 7.21
C VAL A 60 1.15 5.03 7.96
N CYS A 61 0.79 6.06 7.20
CA CYS A 61 0.24 7.33 7.63
C CYS A 61 -1.08 7.59 6.89
N ALA A 62 -1.78 8.67 7.22
CA ALA A 62 -3.07 9.00 6.61
C ALA A 62 -2.99 9.27 5.09
N ASP A 63 -1.83 9.68 4.60
CA ASP A 63 -1.61 10.16 3.22
C ASP A 63 -0.57 9.36 2.44
N TYR A 64 0.30 8.60 3.11
CA TYR A 64 1.30 7.77 2.47
C TYR A 64 1.60 6.51 3.28
N PHE A 65 2.31 5.59 2.65
CA PHE A 65 2.98 4.48 3.31
C PHE A 65 4.32 4.25 2.60
N ASP A 66 5.25 3.60 3.29
CA ASP A 66 6.50 3.19 2.69
C ASP A 66 6.47 1.67 2.41
N ILE A 67 7.04 1.26 1.29
CA ILE A 67 7.29 -0.14 0.96
C ILE A 67 8.78 -0.35 0.82
N ASN A 68 9.33 -1.32 1.53
CA ASN A 68 10.69 -1.77 1.36
C ASN A 68 10.70 -3.09 0.59
N PHE A 69 11.27 -3.08 -0.61
CA PHE A 69 11.51 -4.28 -1.42
C PHE A 69 12.91 -4.82 -1.15
N THR A 70 13.07 -6.13 -1.06
CA THR A 70 14.41 -6.73 -0.89
C THR A 70 15.30 -6.47 -2.11
N TYR A 71 14.73 -6.54 -3.33
CA TYR A 71 15.46 -6.38 -4.58
C TYR A 71 15.03 -5.10 -5.31
N GLN A 72 15.96 -4.51 -6.07
CA GLN A 72 15.72 -3.29 -6.82
C GLN A 72 14.77 -3.52 -8.00
N ASP A 73 14.89 -4.65 -8.69
CA ASP A 73 14.08 -4.97 -9.87
C ASP A 73 12.58 -5.04 -9.52
N ASP A 74 12.23 -5.58 -8.35
CA ASP A 74 10.84 -5.60 -7.86
C ASP A 74 10.30 -4.18 -7.61
N ALA A 75 11.13 -3.30 -7.04
CA ALA A 75 10.77 -1.91 -6.82
C ALA A 75 10.53 -1.17 -8.15
N GLU A 76 11.35 -1.45 -9.16
CA GLU A 76 11.22 -0.86 -10.50
C GLU A 76 9.99 -1.41 -11.25
N GLU A 77 9.71 -2.70 -11.13
CA GLU A 77 8.51 -3.33 -11.66
C GLU A 77 7.25 -2.75 -11.00
N PHE A 78 7.23 -2.69 -9.67
CA PHE A 78 6.13 -2.08 -8.89
C PHE A 78 5.87 -0.65 -9.36
N ARG A 79 6.94 0.13 -9.49
CA ARG A 79 6.88 1.53 -9.96
C ARG A 79 6.29 1.65 -11.36
N THR A 80 6.65 0.73 -12.25
CA THR A 80 6.19 0.72 -13.65
C THR A 80 4.72 0.33 -13.75
N ARG A 81 4.29 -0.67 -12.97
CA ARG A 81 2.93 -1.22 -13.02
C ARG A 81 1.89 -0.38 -12.27
N LEU A 82 2.24 0.21 -11.12
CA LEU A 82 1.27 0.95 -10.29
C LEU A 82 0.83 2.27 -10.96
N GLY A 83 1.72 2.90 -11.73
CA GLY A 83 1.42 4.12 -12.49
C GLY A 83 0.95 5.30 -11.61
N GLY A 84 1.89 6.04 -11.02
CA GLY A 84 1.58 7.23 -10.19
C GLY A 84 2.82 8.08 -9.88
N ASN A 85 2.62 9.32 -9.42
CA ASN A 85 3.69 10.24 -9.04
C ASN A 85 4.40 9.75 -7.75
N TYR A 86 5.66 9.34 -7.88
CA TYR A 86 6.56 8.99 -6.78
C TYR A 86 7.61 10.09 -6.59
N LEU A 87 8.02 10.32 -5.34
CA LEU A 87 9.23 11.05 -4.95
C LEU A 87 10.20 10.08 -4.28
#